data_AF-A0A1M6VV24-F1
#
_entry.id   AF-A0A1M6VV24-F1
#
_cell.length_a   1.000
_cell.length_b   1.000
_cell.length_c   1.000
_cell.angle_alpha   90.00
_cell.angle_beta   90.00
_cell.angle_gamma   90.00
#
_symmetry.space_group_name_H-M   'P 1'
#
loop_
_entity.id
_entity.type
_entity.pdbx_description
1 polymer ?
#
loop_
_entity_poly.entity_id
_entity_poly.type
_entity_poly.pdbx_seq_one_letter_code
_entity_poly.pdbx_strand_id
1 'polypeptide(L)'
;MDFIKTSEAYGYETIADAEEKALAAKYEEGRSEGREEGVGIGMERGREEGIEIGVEKGRYAERREMAKALKNNGASLDLIANVSGLSEEEIRNL
;
A
#
# COMPACT_ATOMS: atom_id res chain seq x y z
N MET A 1 53.31 -0.77 -34.62
CA MET A 1 51.97 -0.15 -34.44
C MET A 1 51.22 -1.08 -33.50
N ASP A 2 50.94 -0.64 -32.27
CA ASP A 2 50.21 -1.47 -31.30
C ASP A 2 48.79 -1.69 -31.80
N PHE A 3 48.43 -2.93 -32.11
CA PHE A 3 47.10 -3.31 -32.62
C PHE A 3 45.96 -2.82 -31.72
N ILE A 4 46.21 -2.78 -30.42
CA ILE A 4 45.30 -2.31 -29.37
C ILE A 4 45.00 -0.80 -29.53
N LYS A 5 46.03 0.03 -29.78
CA LYS A 5 45.83 1.48 -29.97
C LYS A 5 45.11 1.81 -31.26
N THR A 6 45.25 0.97 -32.28
CA THR A 6 44.50 1.12 -33.53
C THR A 6 43.05 0.67 -33.39
N SER A 7 42.73 -0.40 -32.63
CA SER A 7 41.35 -0.87 -32.49
C SER A 7 40.47 0.10 -31.71
N GLU A 8 41.01 0.74 -30.67
CA GLU A 8 40.32 1.80 -29.91
C GLU A 8 39.98 3.01 -30.81
N ALA A 9 40.87 3.39 -31.73
CA ALA A 9 40.66 4.51 -32.66
C ALA A 9 39.60 4.24 -33.75
N TYR A 10 39.31 2.97 -34.05
CA TYR A 10 38.28 2.56 -35.03
C TYR A 10 36.94 2.16 -34.38
N GLY A 11 36.80 2.30 -33.06
CA GLY A 11 35.54 2.07 -32.36
C GLY A 11 35.13 0.60 -32.20
N TYR A 12 36.07 -0.34 -32.26
CA TYR A 12 35.78 -1.73 -31.96
C TYR A 12 35.70 -1.93 -30.44
N GLU A 13 34.50 -2.20 -29.95
CA GLU A 13 34.25 -2.57 -28.56
C GLU A 13 34.85 -3.94 -28.25
N THR A 14 35.55 -4.06 -27.11
CA THR A 14 36.13 -5.35 -26.72
C THR A 14 35.04 -6.26 -26.14
N ILE A 15 35.27 -7.57 -26.15
CA ILE A 15 34.35 -8.54 -25.54
C ILE A 15 34.15 -8.22 -24.04
N ALA A 16 35.20 -7.75 -23.35
CA ALA A 16 35.13 -7.35 -21.95
C ALA A 16 34.19 -6.16 -21.72
N ASP A 17 34.26 -5.13 -22.58
CA ASP A 17 33.36 -3.96 -22.50
C ASP A 17 31.90 -4.37 -22.73
N ALA A 18 31.66 -5.26 -23.70
CA ALA A 18 30.33 -5.77 -24.00
C ALA A 18 29.76 -6.61 -22.83
N GLU A 19 30.59 -7.43 -22.18
CA GLU A 19 30.21 -8.20 -20.99
C GLU A 19 29.92 -7.30 -19.79
N GLU A 20 30.72 -6.26 -19.56
CA GLU A 20 30.49 -5.27 -18.51
C GLU A 20 29.16 -4.53 -18.71
N LYS A 21 28.90 -4.04 -19.94
CA LYS A 21 27.63 -3.39 -20.27
C LYS A 21 26.44 -4.33 -20.10
N ALA A 22 26.57 -5.59 -20.52
CA ALA A 22 25.51 -6.58 -20.35
C ALA A 22 25.21 -6.88 -18.88
N LEU A 23 26.24 -6.94 -18.04
CA LEU A 23 26.08 -7.13 -16.59
C LEU A 23 25.43 -5.91 -15.94
N ALA A 24 25.88 -4.70 -16.31
CA ALA A 24 25.29 -3.46 -15.82
C ALA A 24 23.82 -3.33 -16.21
N ALA A 25 23.47 -3.68 -17.45
CA ALA A 25 22.08 -3.68 -17.92
C ALA A 25 21.19 -4.63 -17.11
N LYS A 26 21.66 -5.87 -16.84
CA LYS A 26 20.93 -6.83 -16.00
C LYS A 26 20.73 -6.34 -14.57
N TYR A 27 21.74 -5.67 -14.01
CA TYR A 27 21.63 -5.11 -12.66
C TYR A 27 20.60 -3.97 -12.61
N GLU A 28 20.62 -3.09 -13.61
CA GLU A 28 19.64 -2.00 -13.69
C GLU A 28 18.22 -2.53 -13.94
N GLU A 29 18.05 -3.55 -14.78
CA GLU A 29 16.78 -4.23 -15.02
C GLU A 29 16.22 -4.80 -13.71
N GLY A 30 17.00 -5.62 -12.99
CA GLY A 30 16.55 -6.19 -11.71
C GLY A 30 16.26 -5.14 -10.63
N ARG A 31 17.00 -4.02 -10.63
CA ARG A 31 16.74 -2.88 -9.75
C ARG A 31 15.44 -2.17 -10.12
N SER A 32 15.16 -2.01 -11.41
CA SER A 32 13.93 -1.38 -11.91
C SER A 32 12.72 -2.26 -11.58
N GLU A 33 12.79 -3.56 -11.91
CA GLU A 33 11.74 -4.54 -11.60
C GLU A 33 11.45 -4.58 -10.10
N GLY A 34 12.48 -4.73 -9.25
CA GLY A 34 12.28 -4.77 -7.80
C GLY A 34 11.68 -3.47 -7.24
N ARG A 35 11.97 -2.32 -7.85
CA ARG A 35 11.36 -1.05 -7.47
C ARG A 35 9.90 -0.98 -7.89
N GLU A 36 9.59 -1.37 -9.13
CA GLU A 36 8.21 -1.38 -9.65
C GLU A 36 7.33 -2.34 -8.86
N GLU A 37 7.81 -3.57 -8.60
CA GLU A 37 7.10 -4.54 -7.76
C GLU A 37 6.90 -4.02 -6.34
N GLY A 38 7.94 -3.47 -5.71
CA GLY A 38 7.86 -2.93 -4.36
C GLY A 38 6.84 -1.78 -4.25
N VAL A 39 6.82 -0.88 -5.24
CA VAL A 39 5.83 0.21 -5.30
C VAL A 39 4.43 -0.36 -5.54
N GLY A 40 4.26 -1.32 -6.44
CA GLY A 40 2.98 -1.96 -6.74
C GLY A 40 2.37 -2.62 -5.50
N ILE A 41 3.14 -3.48 -4.83
CA ILE A 41 2.71 -4.18 -3.61
C ILE A 41 2.39 -3.16 -2.50
N GLY A 42 3.23 -2.13 -2.33
CA GLY A 42 3.01 -1.09 -1.32
C GLY A 42 1.73 -0.29 -1.56
N MET A 43 1.44 0.08 -2.81
CA MET A 43 0.23 0.80 -3.18
C MET A 43 -1.03 -0.06 -3.01
N GLU A 44 -0.98 -1.33 -3.42
CA GLU A 44 -2.12 -2.25 -3.31
C GLU A 44 -2.49 -2.48 -1.83
N ARG A 45 -1.50 -2.88 -1.01
CA ARG A 45 -1.72 -3.11 0.43
C ARG A 45 -2.17 -1.85 1.14
N GLY A 46 -1.50 -0.72 0.91
CA GLY A 46 -1.86 0.53 1.56
C GLY A 46 -3.28 1.00 1.20
N ARG A 47 -3.72 0.75 -0.04
CA ARG A 47 -5.09 1.04 -0.47
C ARG A 47 -6.10 0.11 0.20
N GLU A 48 -5.84 -1.19 0.21
CA GLU A 48 -6.74 -2.19 0.81
C GLU A 48 -6.92 -1.95 2.31
N GLU A 49 -5.81 -1.83 3.06
CA GLU A 49 -5.83 -1.53 4.50
C GLU A 49 -6.55 -0.20 4.78
N GLY A 50 -6.28 0.84 3.97
CA GLY A 50 -6.92 2.14 4.11
C GLY A 50 -8.44 2.08 3.91
N ILE A 51 -8.91 1.29 2.94
CA ILE A 51 -10.34 1.08 2.68
C ILE A 51 -10.97 0.31 3.83
N GLU A 52 -10.37 -0.78 4.29
CA GLU A 52 -10.90 -1.60 5.38
C GLU A 52 -11.05 -0.78 6.67
N ILE A 53 -9.99 -0.08 7.09
CA ILE A 53 -10.00 0.81 8.26
C ILE A 53 -11.04 1.91 8.09
N GLY A 54 -11.17 2.49 6.90
CA GLY A 54 -12.14 3.52 6.60
C GLY A 54 -13.59 3.03 6.73
N VAL A 55 -13.89 1.86 6.19
CA VAL A 55 -15.20 1.23 6.26
C VAL A 55 -15.55 0.86 7.70
N GLU A 56 -14.63 0.27 8.46
CA GLU A 56 -14.85 -0.09 9.86
C GLU A 56 -15.16 1.16 10.70
N LYS A 57 -14.32 2.20 10.59
CA LYS A 57 -14.52 3.47 11.30
C LYS A 57 -15.84 4.14 10.92
N GLY A 58 -16.20 4.13 9.63
CA GLY A 58 -17.45 4.67 9.13
C GLY A 58 -18.66 3.94 9.73
N ARG A 59 -18.66 2.60 9.68
CA ARG A 59 -19.73 1.77 10.26
C ARG A 59 -19.85 1.96 11.76
N TYR A 60 -18.73 2.05 12.48
CA TYR A 60 -18.75 2.31 13.93
C TYR A 60 -19.30 3.70 14.25
N ALA A 61 -18.90 4.73 13.50
CA ALA A 61 -19.44 6.09 13.66
C ALA A 61 -20.95 6.14 13.40
N GLU A 62 -21.43 5.49 12.33
CA GLU A 62 -22.86 5.38 12.02
C GLU A 62 -23.63 4.68 13.15
N ARG A 63 -23.10 3.57 13.68
CA ARG A 63 -23.69 2.87 14.84
C ARG A 63 -23.80 3.77 16.07
N ARG A 64 -22.77 4.60 16.35
CA ARG A 64 -22.80 5.57 17.46
C ARG A 64 -23.83 6.67 17.25
N GLU A 65 -23.92 7.25 16.06
CA GLU A 65 -24.91 8.30 15.75
C GLU A 65 -26.35 7.75 15.83
N MET A 66 -26.58 6.54 15.30
CA MET A 66 -27.87 5.86 15.44
C MET A 66 -28.23 5.61 16.90
N ALA A 67 -27.29 5.06 17.70
CA ALA A 67 -27.52 4.81 19.11
C ALA A 67 -27.80 6.10 19.90
N LYS A 68 -27.11 7.19 19.58
CA LYS A 68 -27.35 8.52 20.16
C LYS A 68 -28.75 9.04 19.82
N ALA A 69 -29.16 8.92 18.56
CA ALA A 69 -30.51 9.30 18.13
C ALA A 69 -31.58 8.49 18.86
N LEU A 70 -31.42 7.17 18.97
CA LEU A 70 -32.37 6.30 19.68
C LEU A 70 -32.44 6.64 21.18
N LYS A 71 -31.30 6.86 21.83
CA LYS A 71 -31.21 7.29 23.24
C LYS A 71 -31.97 8.59 23.46
N ASN A 72 -31.76 9.58 22.59
CA ASN A 72 -32.44 10.88 22.66
C ASN A 72 -33.96 10.77 22.45
N ASN A 73 -34.43 9.73 21.75
CA ASN A 73 -35.85 9.44 21.56
C ASN A 73 -36.43 8.54 22.67
N GLY A 74 -35.69 8.27 23.74
CA GLY A 74 -36.17 7.51 24.90
C GLY A 74 -36.23 6.00 24.70
N ALA A 75 -35.54 5.45 23.68
CA ALA A 75 -35.40 4.01 23.54
C ALA A 75 -34.65 3.40 24.75
N SER A 76 -34.99 2.17 25.12
CA SER A 76 -34.31 1.46 26.22
C SER A 76 -32.86 1.13 25.86
N LEU A 77 -31.98 1.08 26.87
CA LEU A 77 -30.58 0.71 26.67
C LEU A 77 -30.42 -0.66 26.01
N ASP A 78 -31.23 -1.63 26.44
CA ASP A 78 -31.27 -2.98 25.87
C ASP A 78 -31.62 -2.97 24.37
N LEU A 79 -32.66 -2.22 23.96
CA LEU A 79 -33.04 -2.10 22.56
C LEU A 79 -31.92 -1.44 21.73
N ILE A 80 -31.31 -0.38 22.27
CA ILE A 80 -30.22 0.31 21.60
C ILE A 80 -29.01 -0.62 21.45
N ALA A 81 -28.65 -1.39 22.48
CA ALA A 81 -27.56 -2.35 22.44
C ALA A 81 -27.83 -3.45 21.40
N ASN A 82 -29.06 -3.97 21.36
CA ASN A 82 -29.47 -5.01 20.42
C ASN A 82 -29.42 -4.53 18.95
N VAL A 83 -29.88 -3.30 18.66
CA VAL A 83 -29.93 -2.78 17.28
C VAL A 83 -28.59 -2.19 16.83
N SER A 84 -27.91 -1.44 17.69
CA SER A 84 -26.63 -0.81 17.36
C SER A 84 -25.44 -1.72 17.56
N GLY A 85 -25.58 -2.86 18.25
CA GLY A 85 -24.51 -3.77 18.64
C GLY A 85 -23.48 -3.17 19.61
N LEU A 86 -23.69 -1.95 20.11
CA LEU A 86 -22.79 -1.29 21.06
C LEU A 86 -23.05 -1.85 22.46
N SER A 87 -22.03 -1.84 23.31
CA SER A 87 -22.22 -2.18 24.72
C SER A 87 -23.08 -1.14 25.42
N GLU A 88 -23.78 -1.55 26.48
CA GLU A 88 -24.55 -0.60 27.28
C GLU A 88 -23.67 0.50 27.90
N GLU A 89 -22.41 0.21 28.20
CA GLU A 89 -21.46 1.21 28.69
C GLU A 89 -21.17 2.28 27.64
N GLU A 90 -20.86 1.87 26.40
CA GLU A 90 -20.69 2.81 25.28
C GLU A 90 -21.94 3.66 25.08
N ILE A 91 -23.14 3.07 25.20
CA ILE A 91 -24.41 3.78 25.04
C ILE A 91 -24.67 4.74 26.21
N ARG A 92 -24.34 4.36 27.44
CA ARG A 92 -24.44 5.26 28.61
C ARG A 92 -23.53 6.49 28.43
N ASN A 93 -22.39 6.32 27.77
CA ASN A 93 -21.41 7.37 27.49
C ASN A 93 -21.62 8.13 26.16
N LEU A 94 -22.69 7.84 25.39
CA LEU A 94 -23.15 8.64 24.23
C LEU A 94 -23.91 9.90 24.66
#